data_AF-A0A834L377-F1
#
_entry.id   AF-A0A834L377-F1
#
_cell.length_a   1.000
_cell.length_b   1.000
_cell.length_c   1.000
_cell.angle_alpha   90.00
_cell.angle_beta   90.00
_cell.angle_gamma   90.00
#
_symmetry.space_group_name_H-M   'P 1'
#
loop_
_entity.id
_entity.type
_entity.pdbx_description
1 polymer ?
#
loop_
_entity_poly.entity_id
_entity_poly.type
_entity_poly.pdbx_seq_one_letter_code
_entity_poly.pdbx_strand_id
1 'polypeptide(L)'
;MQQVLDNLKELPSGTGAKDIDLIFLRGVMESPIVNSLAKAHERLEEVKLQAVGDDNVQLVSEILDSIGNMPEKDIAAAELALILQEPHFKSLMEAHDKVASKCYETPHVSANSNCLLPSSFMPADAVRVIGIQKKAGEPLGVTFRVVRGEMVVARIMHGSSIDRQGMLHTGDVICELNGREVGSNPQELQKLLRDCSGSITLKVLPSYRDTPAPPQVFLKPFFNYNPATDNLIPCKEAGLPFSKGEILHVVNKEDPNWWQARKVVGGAAGLIPSQFLEEKRKAFVRRDWDAKGTGMLCGSLTSKKKKKKMMYITSRNAEFDRYELQIYEEVARMPPFQRKTLVLIGAQGVGRRSLKNRLIVMNPLRYGTTVPFTSRRPREEEKDGQNYCFVTREDMEKDIKESRYLEHGEYDGNLYGTKIDSIHEVVAAGRTCILDVNPQALKVLKTAEFVPFVVFIAAPELDTLRDMHKAVVDAGLTTKLLTENDLKKTVDESARIRRGYSHYFDLTIVNDNLDRAFEQLLDAAERLFVEPQWVPVSWVY
;
A
#
# COMPACT_ATOMS: atom_id res chain seq x y z
N MET A 1 -15.04 -35.56 -2.52
CA MET A 1 -16.18 -35.30 -3.44
C MET A 1 -17.00 -36.58 -3.69
N GLN A 2 -16.38 -37.69 -4.10
CA GLN A 2 -17.06 -38.97 -4.33
C GLN A 2 -17.85 -39.47 -3.09
N GLN A 3 -17.25 -39.37 -1.91
CA GLN A 3 -17.88 -39.74 -0.63
C GLN A 3 -19.16 -38.93 -0.31
N VAL A 4 -19.25 -37.67 -0.75
CA VAL A 4 -20.44 -36.82 -0.56
C VAL A 4 -21.55 -37.23 -1.54
N LEU A 5 -21.19 -37.60 -2.78
CA LEU A 5 -22.12 -38.11 -3.78
C LEU A 5 -22.73 -39.47 -3.40
N ASP A 6 -21.94 -40.33 -2.76
CA ASP A 6 -22.42 -41.63 -2.31
C ASP A 6 -23.32 -41.48 -1.07
N ASN A 7 -22.97 -40.60 -0.13
CA ASN A 7 -23.84 -40.24 1.00
C ASN A 7 -25.16 -39.56 0.56
N LEU A 8 -25.14 -38.81 -0.55
CA LEU A 8 -26.33 -38.19 -1.15
C LEU A 8 -27.33 -39.21 -1.73
N LYS A 9 -26.90 -40.45 -2.03
CA LYS A 9 -27.78 -41.54 -2.49
C LYS A 9 -28.49 -42.25 -1.33
N GLU A 10 -27.92 -42.17 -0.13
CA GLU A 10 -28.37 -42.91 1.06
C GLU A 10 -29.17 -42.06 2.06
N LEU A 11 -29.46 -40.79 1.73
CA LEU A 11 -30.22 -39.91 2.61
C LEU A 11 -31.66 -40.41 2.79
N PRO A 12 -32.12 -40.66 4.04
CA PRO A 12 -33.50 -41.02 4.29
C PRO A 12 -34.44 -39.85 3.98
N SER A 13 -35.63 -40.17 3.47
CA SER A 13 -36.69 -39.24 3.01
C SER A 13 -37.31 -38.33 4.09
N GLY A 14 -36.71 -38.27 5.29
CA GLY A 14 -37.13 -37.43 6.41
C GLY A 14 -36.23 -36.23 6.69
N THR A 15 -35.26 -35.91 5.84
CA THR A 15 -34.21 -34.90 6.13
C THR A 15 -34.63 -33.44 5.94
N GLY A 16 -35.91 -33.15 5.67
CA GLY A 16 -36.44 -31.77 5.57
C GLY A 16 -35.91 -30.96 4.37
N ALA A 17 -34.97 -31.50 3.60
CA ALA A 17 -34.53 -30.97 2.32
C ALA A 17 -35.57 -31.30 1.25
N LYS A 18 -35.92 -30.32 0.40
CA LYS A 18 -36.83 -30.55 -0.73
C LYS A 18 -36.09 -31.40 -1.77
N ASP A 19 -36.77 -32.38 -2.36
CA ASP A 19 -36.18 -33.27 -3.37
C ASP A 19 -35.52 -32.52 -4.53
N ILE A 20 -36.08 -31.36 -4.89
CA ILE A 20 -35.56 -30.48 -5.94
C ILE A 20 -34.16 -29.94 -5.59
N ASP A 21 -33.89 -29.62 -4.32
CA ASP A 21 -32.61 -29.09 -3.86
C ASP A 21 -31.54 -30.20 -3.84
N LEU A 22 -31.94 -31.44 -3.51
CA LEU A 22 -31.06 -32.61 -3.56
C LEU A 22 -30.70 -32.99 -5.01
N ILE A 23 -31.66 -32.90 -5.93
CA ILE A 23 -31.43 -33.12 -7.36
C ILE A 23 -30.51 -32.03 -7.92
N PHE A 24 -30.72 -30.77 -7.53
CA PHE A 24 -29.85 -29.66 -7.93
C PHE A 24 -28.42 -29.84 -7.42
N LEU A 25 -28.25 -30.18 -6.13
CA LEU A 25 -26.95 -30.41 -5.53
C LEU A 25 -26.21 -31.58 -6.20
N ARG A 26 -26.94 -32.67 -6.51
CA ARG A 26 -26.42 -33.78 -7.30
C ARG A 26 -25.95 -33.33 -8.68
N GLY A 27 -26.76 -32.53 -9.39
CA GLY A 27 -26.40 -31.99 -10.70
C GLY A 27 -25.17 -31.09 -10.68
N VAL A 28 -24.98 -30.31 -9.61
CA VAL A 28 -23.77 -29.50 -9.42
C VAL A 28 -22.54 -30.38 -9.12
N MET A 29 -22.69 -31.40 -8.26
CA MET A 29 -21.59 -32.30 -7.89
C MET A 29 -21.18 -33.25 -9.04
N GLU A 30 -22.12 -33.66 -9.89
CA GLU A 30 -21.86 -34.49 -11.07
C GLU A 30 -21.38 -33.66 -12.28
N SER A 31 -21.41 -32.31 -12.18
CA SER A 31 -20.98 -31.42 -13.25
C SER A 31 -19.53 -31.68 -13.66
N PRO A 32 -19.25 -31.86 -14.96
CA PRO A 32 -17.88 -32.03 -15.47
C PRO A 32 -16.96 -30.87 -15.09
N ILE A 33 -17.52 -29.65 -15.02
CA ILE A 33 -16.78 -28.43 -14.66
C ILE A 33 -16.34 -28.48 -13.20
N VAL A 34 -17.25 -28.85 -12.29
CA VAL A 34 -16.96 -28.95 -10.85
C VAL A 34 -15.96 -30.07 -10.58
N ASN A 35 -16.09 -31.21 -11.26
CA ASN A 35 -15.12 -32.30 -11.18
C ASN A 35 -13.74 -31.91 -11.72
N SER A 36 -13.67 -31.17 -12.83
CA SER A 36 -12.41 -30.63 -13.34
C SER A 36 -11.79 -29.61 -12.39
N LEU A 37 -12.61 -28.77 -11.74
CA LEU A 37 -12.14 -27.79 -10.76
C LEU A 37 -11.59 -28.48 -9.50
N ALA A 38 -12.27 -29.50 -9.01
CA ALA A 38 -11.83 -30.29 -7.86
C ALA A 38 -10.50 -31.02 -8.12
N LYS A 39 -10.38 -31.65 -9.29
CA LYS A 39 -9.12 -32.27 -9.72
C LYS A 39 -8.00 -31.25 -9.92
N ALA A 40 -8.33 -30.03 -10.35
CA ALA A 40 -7.37 -28.94 -10.45
C ALA A 40 -6.93 -28.44 -9.07
N HIS A 41 -7.86 -28.36 -8.11
CA HIS A 41 -7.58 -28.00 -6.73
C HIS A 41 -6.68 -29.03 -6.04
N GLU A 42 -7.00 -30.33 -6.13
CA GLU A 42 -6.16 -31.42 -5.61
C GLU A 42 -4.75 -31.40 -6.22
N ARG A 43 -4.63 -31.12 -7.53
CA ARG A 43 -3.34 -30.95 -8.20
C ARG A 43 -2.57 -29.68 -7.83
N LEU A 44 -3.25 -28.66 -7.32
CA LEU A 44 -2.64 -27.42 -6.84
C LEU A 44 -2.21 -27.53 -5.37
N GLU A 45 -2.83 -28.43 -4.59
CA GLU A 45 -2.43 -28.74 -3.22
C GLU A 45 -1.12 -29.58 -3.12
N GLU A 46 -0.64 -30.16 -4.22
CA GLU A 46 0.50 -31.09 -4.19
C GLU A 46 1.90 -30.46 -4.11
N VAL A 47 2.05 -29.14 -3.98
CA VAL A 47 3.34 -28.55 -3.60
C VAL A 47 3.29 -28.11 -2.14
N LYS A 48 3.16 -29.08 -1.23
CA LYS A 48 3.56 -28.87 0.16
C LYS A 48 5.07 -28.69 0.18
N LEU A 49 5.52 -27.43 0.12
CA LEU A 49 6.89 -27.07 0.42
C LEU A 49 7.18 -27.57 1.84
N GLN A 50 8.06 -28.57 1.95
CA GLN A 50 8.57 -29.04 3.23
C GLN A 50 9.91 -28.36 3.47
N ALA A 51 10.15 -27.94 4.71
CA ALA A 51 11.46 -27.45 5.10
C ALA A 51 12.49 -28.58 4.94
N VAL A 52 13.69 -28.22 4.50
CA VAL A 52 14.79 -29.18 4.28
C VAL A 52 15.36 -29.69 5.61
N GLY A 53 15.24 -28.89 6.68
CA GLY A 53 15.61 -29.19 8.06
C GLY A 53 15.07 -28.10 9.01
N ASP A 54 15.18 -28.32 10.31
CA ASP A 54 14.72 -27.44 11.39
C ASP A 54 15.78 -27.14 12.46
N ASP A 55 17.04 -27.45 12.16
CA ASP A 55 18.21 -27.39 13.05
C ASP A 55 19.31 -26.43 12.53
N ASN A 56 18.95 -25.45 11.69
CA ASN A 56 19.91 -24.53 11.09
C ASN A 56 20.60 -23.63 12.11
N VAL A 57 19.93 -23.25 13.20
CA VAL A 57 20.56 -22.50 14.31
C VAL A 57 21.69 -23.30 14.94
N GLN A 58 21.48 -24.60 15.13
CA GLN A 58 22.50 -25.49 15.68
C GLN A 58 23.66 -25.68 14.69
N LEU A 59 23.36 -25.88 13.41
CA LEU A 59 24.37 -25.97 12.35
C LEU A 59 25.26 -24.73 12.28
N VAL A 60 24.67 -23.53 12.39
CA VAL A 60 25.44 -22.27 12.43
C VAL A 60 26.36 -22.22 13.65
N SER A 61 25.91 -22.70 14.81
CA SER A 61 26.76 -22.78 16.00
C SER A 61 27.94 -23.75 15.79
N GLU A 62 27.69 -24.92 15.21
CA GLU A 62 28.73 -25.93 14.94
C GLU A 62 29.77 -25.42 13.92
N ILE A 63 29.31 -24.67 12.91
CA ILE A 63 30.20 -24.02 11.93
C ILE A 63 31.05 -22.94 12.62
N LEU A 64 30.47 -22.12 13.49
CA LEU A 64 31.20 -21.10 14.22
C LEU A 64 32.25 -21.69 15.17
N ASP A 65 31.93 -22.78 15.86
CA ASP A 65 32.88 -23.53 16.70
C ASP A 65 34.00 -24.14 15.86
N SER A 66 33.67 -24.68 14.68
CA SER A 66 34.65 -25.24 13.75
C SER A 66 35.61 -24.18 13.19
N ILE A 67 35.09 -22.98 12.87
CA ILE A 67 35.90 -21.83 12.43
C ILE A 67 36.77 -21.31 13.57
N GLY A 68 36.22 -21.23 14.80
CA GLY A 68 36.95 -20.76 15.98
C GLY A 68 38.13 -21.64 16.38
N ASN A 69 38.05 -22.94 16.06
CA ASN A 69 39.10 -23.92 16.33
C ASN A 69 40.16 -24.05 15.21
N MET A 70 40.08 -23.25 14.14
CA MET A 70 41.09 -23.28 13.09
C MET A 70 42.39 -22.57 13.53
N PRO A 71 43.57 -23.22 13.34
CA PRO A 71 44.85 -22.67 13.78
C PRO A 71 45.39 -21.53 12.91
N GLU A 72 44.84 -21.32 11.70
CA GLU A 72 45.25 -20.26 10.77
C GLU A 72 44.16 -19.20 10.61
N LYS A 73 44.56 -17.91 10.58
CA LYS A 73 43.66 -16.78 10.34
C LYS A 73 43.37 -16.64 8.84
N ASP A 74 42.50 -17.50 8.31
CA ASP A 74 41.93 -17.31 6.98
C ASP A 74 40.96 -16.11 7.00
N ILE A 75 41.20 -15.15 6.10
CA ILE A 75 40.38 -13.93 5.95
C ILE A 75 38.95 -14.29 5.56
N ALA A 76 38.76 -15.31 4.71
CA ALA A 76 37.44 -15.75 4.27
C ALA A 76 36.67 -16.44 5.41
N ALA A 77 37.37 -17.19 6.27
CA ALA A 77 36.75 -17.80 7.45
C ALA A 77 36.35 -16.75 8.49
N ALA A 78 37.15 -15.70 8.66
CA ALA A 78 36.82 -14.57 9.53
C ALA A 78 35.62 -13.76 9.00
N GLU A 79 35.54 -13.53 7.69
CA GLU A 79 34.39 -12.89 7.05
C GLU A 79 33.12 -13.72 7.21
N LEU A 80 33.19 -15.03 6.97
CA LEU A 80 32.08 -15.95 7.19
C LEU A 80 31.61 -15.95 8.65
N ALA A 81 32.54 -15.97 9.61
CA ALA A 81 32.19 -15.89 11.03
C ALA A 81 31.47 -14.59 11.38
N LEU A 82 31.88 -13.45 10.79
CA LEU A 82 31.20 -12.17 10.99
C LEU A 82 29.76 -12.21 10.46
N ILE A 83 29.55 -12.70 9.23
CA ILE A 83 28.22 -12.81 8.62
C ILE A 83 27.31 -13.73 9.44
N LEU A 84 27.79 -14.90 9.83
CA LEU A 84 27.03 -15.87 10.62
C LEU A 84 26.72 -15.35 12.04
N GLN A 85 27.51 -14.42 12.55
CA GLN A 85 27.28 -13.80 13.87
C GLN A 85 26.34 -12.60 13.84
N GLU A 86 25.99 -12.06 12.66
CA GLU A 86 25.14 -10.89 12.54
C GLU A 86 23.74 -11.11 13.16
N PRO A 87 23.19 -10.11 13.87
CA PRO A 87 21.89 -10.24 14.54
C PRO A 87 20.76 -10.59 13.58
N HIS A 88 20.78 -10.04 12.36
CA HIS A 88 19.76 -10.28 11.36
C HIS A 88 19.84 -11.70 10.77
N PHE A 89 21.05 -12.20 10.55
CA PHE A 89 21.27 -13.56 10.06
C PHE A 89 20.83 -14.60 11.09
N LYS A 90 21.20 -14.43 12.36
CA LYS A 90 20.73 -15.28 13.46
C LYS A 90 19.21 -15.26 13.60
N SER A 91 18.62 -14.07 13.60
CA SER A 91 17.16 -13.91 13.67
C SER A 91 16.44 -14.61 12.50
N LEU A 92 17.04 -14.58 11.31
CA LEU A 92 16.52 -15.26 10.13
C LEU A 92 16.56 -16.79 10.28
N MET A 93 17.66 -17.35 10.79
CA MET A 93 17.78 -18.79 11.05
C MET A 93 16.80 -19.25 12.14
N GLU A 94 16.65 -18.49 13.22
CA GLU A 94 15.67 -18.79 14.28
C GLU A 94 14.22 -18.75 13.75
N ALA A 95 13.91 -17.75 12.91
CA ALA A 95 12.59 -17.66 12.29
C ALA A 95 12.35 -18.83 11.32
N HIS A 96 13.36 -19.20 10.54
CA HIS A 96 13.31 -20.36 9.66
C HIS A 96 12.99 -21.63 10.46
N ASP A 97 13.75 -21.93 11.51
CA ASP A 97 13.59 -23.17 12.28
C ASP A 97 12.26 -23.21 13.05
N LYS A 98 11.75 -22.07 13.53
CA LYS A 98 10.39 -21.96 14.10
C LYS A 98 9.30 -22.27 13.08
N VAL A 99 9.44 -21.78 11.85
CA VAL A 99 8.50 -22.04 10.76
C VAL A 99 8.60 -23.50 10.29
N ALA A 100 9.83 -24.02 10.16
CA ALA A 100 10.12 -25.39 9.76
C ALA A 100 9.55 -26.42 10.75
N SER A 101 9.75 -26.18 12.06
CA SER A 101 9.20 -26.99 13.16
C SER A 101 7.69 -26.82 13.38
N LYS A 102 7.02 -25.97 12.58
CA LYS A 102 5.58 -25.66 12.67
C LYS A 102 5.16 -25.16 14.06
N CYS A 103 6.08 -24.55 14.80
CA CYS A 103 5.81 -23.88 16.07
C CYS A 103 5.22 -22.50 15.81
N TYR A 104 3.91 -22.43 15.58
CA TYR A 104 3.16 -21.19 15.36
C TYR A 104 2.63 -20.56 16.65
N GLU A 105 3.17 -20.94 17.81
CA GLU A 105 2.79 -20.30 19.06
C GLU A 105 3.25 -18.83 19.06
N THR A 106 2.32 -17.91 19.33
CA THR A 106 2.63 -16.52 19.64
C THR A 106 3.57 -16.50 20.84
N PRO A 107 4.74 -15.85 20.77
CA PRO A 107 5.68 -15.87 21.88
C PRO A 107 5.03 -15.25 23.11
N HIS A 108 4.94 -16.05 24.17
CA HIS A 108 4.79 -15.52 25.52
C HIS A 108 5.98 -14.59 25.76
N VAL A 109 5.69 -13.37 26.19
CA VAL A 109 6.69 -12.38 26.58
C VAL A 109 7.39 -12.89 27.85
N SER A 110 8.38 -13.75 27.66
CA SER A 110 9.36 -14.11 28.67
C SER A 110 10.26 -12.90 28.86
N ALA A 111 10.13 -12.26 30.01
CA ALA A 111 10.98 -11.17 30.43
C ALA A 111 12.43 -11.66 30.55
N ASN A 112 13.25 -11.37 29.53
CA ASN A 112 14.71 -11.36 29.70
C ASN A 112 15.17 -9.92 29.88
N SER A 113 15.54 -9.65 31.12
CA SER A 113 16.25 -8.47 31.59
C SER A 113 17.55 -8.27 30.81
N ASN A 114 17.74 -7.07 30.26
CA ASN A 114 18.95 -6.24 30.34
C ASN A 114 18.98 -5.23 29.18
N CYS A 115 18.18 -4.16 29.32
CA CYS A 115 18.47 -2.89 28.67
C CYS A 115 18.35 -1.80 29.74
N LEU A 116 19.49 -1.37 30.25
CA LEU A 116 19.63 -0.17 31.09
C LEU A 116 19.32 1.05 30.22
N LEU A 117 18.08 1.52 30.27
CA LEU A 117 17.72 2.90 29.94
C LEU A 117 17.43 3.61 31.27
N PRO A 118 17.95 4.84 31.48
CA PRO A 118 17.78 5.54 32.74
C PRO A 118 16.33 6.00 32.87
N SER A 119 15.49 5.18 33.50
CA SER A 119 14.17 5.62 33.95
C SER A 119 14.39 6.68 35.02
N SER A 120 14.10 7.92 34.66
CA SER A 120 13.99 9.02 35.62
C SER A 120 13.04 8.59 36.74
N PHE A 121 13.60 8.59 37.94
CA PHE A 121 12.92 8.25 39.19
C PHE A 121 11.66 9.10 39.37
N MET A 122 10.49 8.46 39.36
CA MET A 122 9.31 8.91 40.10
C MET A 122 8.80 7.72 40.92
N PRO A 123 8.44 7.89 42.20
CA PRO A 123 8.09 6.78 43.07
C PRO A 123 6.78 6.11 42.62
N ALA A 124 6.80 4.78 42.50
CA ALA A 124 5.74 3.96 41.92
C ALA A 124 4.51 3.71 42.83
N ASP A 125 4.28 4.52 43.86
CA ASP A 125 3.25 4.25 44.89
C ASP A 125 2.16 5.34 45.02
N ALA A 126 2.05 6.27 44.07
CA ALA A 126 1.01 7.30 44.12
C ALA A 126 -0.36 6.74 43.68
N VAL A 127 -1.17 6.31 44.66
CA VAL A 127 -2.57 5.89 44.44
C VAL A 127 -3.41 7.08 43.97
N ARG A 128 -4.10 6.93 42.83
CA ARG A 128 -5.02 7.93 42.26
C ARG A 128 -6.45 7.60 42.64
N VAL A 129 -7.18 8.58 43.17
CA VAL A 129 -8.62 8.45 43.46
C VAL A 129 -9.41 9.05 42.29
N ILE A 130 -10.26 8.25 41.67
CA ILE A 130 -11.08 8.63 40.51
C ILE A 130 -12.56 8.60 40.91
N GLY A 131 -13.29 9.69 40.65
CA GLY A 131 -14.74 9.75 40.82
C GLY A 131 -15.46 9.59 39.48
N ILE A 132 -16.24 8.52 39.30
CA ILE A 132 -16.97 8.20 38.08
C ILE A 132 -18.47 8.37 38.32
N GLN A 133 -19.16 9.07 37.42
CA GLN A 133 -20.62 9.13 37.42
C GLN A 133 -21.21 7.97 36.61
N LYS A 134 -21.95 7.07 37.28
CA LYS A 134 -22.61 5.92 36.67
C LYS A 134 -24.14 6.08 36.69
N LYS A 135 -24.78 5.98 35.53
CA LYS A 135 -26.24 5.90 35.43
C LYS A 135 -26.73 4.50 35.84
N ALA A 136 -27.88 4.43 36.51
CA ALA A 136 -28.45 3.17 36.97
C ALA A 136 -28.73 2.23 35.77
N GLY A 137 -28.30 0.97 35.88
CA GLY A 137 -28.46 -0.04 34.82
C GLY A 137 -27.47 0.03 33.65
N GLU A 138 -26.70 1.13 33.50
CA GLU A 138 -25.73 1.28 32.41
C GLU A 138 -24.36 0.68 32.79
N PRO A 139 -23.74 -0.17 31.95
CA PRO A 139 -22.39 -0.65 32.21
C PRO A 139 -21.36 0.47 32.02
N LEU A 140 -20.26 0.44 32.79
CA LEU A 140 -19.16 1.41 32.63
C LEU A 140 -18.37 1.24 31.32
N GLY A 141 -18.55 0.11 30.62
CA GLY A 141 -17.82 -0.20 29.39
C GLY A 141 -16.35 -0.56 29.62
N VAL A 142 -16.04 -1.18 30.76
CA VAL A 142 -14.69 -1.61 31.13
C VAL A 142 -14.68 -3.11 31.39
N THR A 143 -13.62 -3.80 30.97
CA THR A 143 -13.37 -5.20 31.31
C THR A 143 -12.15 -5.32 32.21
N PHE A 144 -12.15 -6.32 33.09
CA PHE A 144 -11.10 -6.56 34.07
C PHE A 144 -10.47 -7.94 33.85
N ARG A 145 -9.20 -8.06 34.19
CA ARG A 145 -8.46 -9.34 34.25
C ARG A 145 -7.62 -9.37 35.51
N VAL A 146 -7.27 -10.57 35.96
CA VAL A 146 -6.38 -10.75 37.11
C VAL A 146 -4.96 -10.96 36.61
N VAL A 147 -4.01 -10.15 37.07
CA VAL A 147 -2.57 -10.33 36.80
C VAL A 147 -1.85 -10.38 38.13
N ARG A 148 -1.15 -11.50 38.42
CA ARG A 148 -0.40 -11.68 39.69
C ARG A 148 -1.23 -11.44 40.96
N GLY A 149 -2.52 -11.74 40.92
CA GLY A 149 -3.45 -11.55 42.03
C GLY A 149 -4.10 -10.16 42.10
N GLU A 150 -3.70 -9.23 41.23
CA GLU A 150 -4.22 -7.87 41.18
C GLU A 150 -5.29 -7.69 40.10
N MET A 151 -6.28 -6.84 40.38
CA MET A 151 -7.36 -6.53 39.45
C MET A 151 -6.95 -5.44 38.45
N VAL A 152 -6.72 -5.82 37.20
CA VAL A 152 -6.19 -4.92 36.16
C VAL A 152 -7.26 -4.61 35.12
N VAL A 153 -7.36 -3.34 34.72
CA VAL A 153 -8.19 -2.92 33.59
C VAL A 153 -7.65 -3.53 32.29
N ALA A 154 -8.44 -4.39 31.65
CA ALA A 154 -8.04 -5.14 30.46
C ALA A 154 -8.40 -4.44 29.15
N ARG A 155 -9.56 -3.79 29.09
CA ARG A 155 -10.07 -3.07 27.92
C ARG A 155 -11.08 -2.00 28.34
N ILE A 156 -11.12 -0.91 27.59
CA ILE A 156 -12.15 0.12 27.67
C ILE A 156 -12.88 0.16 26.32
N MET A 157 -14.21 0.10 26.35
CA MET A 157 -15.06 0.10 25.17
C MET A 157 -15.23 1.54 24.64
N HIS A 158 -14.97 1.75 23.35
CA HIS A 158 -15.10 3.07 22.73
C HIS A 158 -16.54 3.60 22.81
N GLY A 159 -16.70 4.89 23.16
CA GLY A 159 -17.98 5.55 23.38
C GLY A 159 -18.64 5.29 24.75
N SER A 160 -18.02 4.48 25.62
CA SER A 160 -18.51 4.24 26.99
C SER A 160 -18.41 5.49 27.89
N SER A 161 -19.02 5.43 29.07
CA SER A 161 -18.90 6.50 30.08
C SER A 161 -17.46 6.71 30.52
N ILE A 162 -16.68 5.64 30.64
CA ILE A 162 -15.26 5.69 31.00
C ILE A 162 -14.40 6.23 29.85
N ASP A 163 -14.66 5.79 28.61
CA ASP A 163 -13.95 6.30 27.42
C ASP A 163 -14.14 7.81 27.25
N ARG A 164 -15.37 8.32 27.45
CA ARG A 164 -15.67 9.76 27.38
C ARG A 164 -15.05 10.60 28.50
N GLN A 165 -14.87 10.02 29.67
CA GLN A 165 -14.27 10.72 30.82
C GLN A 165 -12.75 10.69 30.80
N GLY A 166 -12.13 9.66 30.18
CA GLY A 166 -10.68 9.56 30.02
C GLY A 166 -9.89 9.43 31.34
N MET A 167 -10.56 9.09 32.44
CA MET A 167 -9.91 9.06 33.77
C MET A 167 -9.29 7.71 34.13
N LEU A 168 -9.70 6.63 33.46
CA LEU A 168 -9.21 5.27 33.66
C LEU A 168 -8.51 4.81 32.38
N HIS A 169 -7.40 4.09 32.50
CA HIS A 169 -6.61 3.61 31.37
C HIS A 169 -6.48 2.08 31.39
N THR A 170 -6.23 1.49 30.22
CA THR A 170 -5.92 0.06 30.14
C THR A 170 -4.59 -0.19 30.85
N GLY A 171 -4.55 -1.17 31.75
CA GLY A 171 -3.39 -1.46 32.60
C GLY A 171 -3.50 -0.90 34.02
N ASP A 172 -4.39 0.05 34.30
CA ASP A 172 -4.62 0.55 35.67
C ASP A 172 -5.03 -0.61 36.59
N VAL A 173 -4.48 -0.64 37.81
CA VAL A 173 -4.84 -1.63 38.83
C VAL A 173 -5.90 -1.02 39.74
N ILE A 174 -7.02 -1.70 39.91
CA ILE A 174 -8.10 -1.27 40.80
C ILE A 174 -7.84 -1.83 42.20
N CYS A 175 -7.59 -0.95 43.17
CA CYS A 175 -7.32 -1.32 44.56
C CYS A 175 -8.59 -1.28 45.41
N GLU A 176 -9.39 -0.22 45.26
CA GLU A 176 -10.62 -0.05 46.03
C GLU A 176 -11.78 0.46 45.18
N LEU A 177 -12.99 0.07 45.54
CA LEU A 177 -14.24 0.57 45.01
C LEU A 177 -15.14 1.02 46.17
N ASN A 178 -15.51 2.30 46.18
CA ASN A 178 -16.31 2.94 47.23
C ASN A 178 -15.79 2.65 48.66
N GLY A 179 -14.46 2.61 48.83
CA GLY A 179 -13.80 2.32 50.10
C GLY A 179 -13.78 0.84 50.50
N ARG A 180 -14.18 -0.08 49.61
CA ARG A 180 -13.99 -1.53 49.79
C ARG A 180 -12.83 -2.00 48.94
N GLU A 181 -11.92 -2.78 49.53
CA GLU A 181 -10.85 -3.42 48.78
C GLU A 181 -11.41 -4.38 47.73
N VAL A 182 -10.79 -4.36 46.55
CA VAL A 182 -11.16 -5.21 45.43
C VAL A 182 -10.32 -6.49 45.50
N GLY A 183 -10.99 -7.62 45.73
CA GLY A 183 -10.35 -8.94 45.73
C GLY A 183 -9.95 -9.42 44.34
N SER A 184 -9.31 -10.59 44.27
CA SER A 184 -8.81 -11.19 43.02
C SER A 184 -9.90 -11.83 42.15
N ASN A 185 -11.18 -11.65 42.45
CA ASN A 185 -12.30 -12.23 41.69
C ASN A 185 -12.99 -11.18 40.78
N PRO A 186 -12.85 -11.27 39.44
CA PRO A 186 -13.47 -10.33 38.50
C PRO A 186 -15.00 -10.34 38.53
N GLN A 187 -15.62 -11.49 38.81
CA GLN A 187 -17.08 -11.62 38.81
C GLN A 187 -17.71 -10.88 39.99
N GLU A 188 -17.00 -10.85 41.12
CA GLU A 188 -17.42 -10.11 42.32
C GLU A 188 -17.36 -8.60 42.08
N LEU A 189 -16.26 -8.11 41.48
CA LEU A 189 -16.15 -6.70 41.10
C LEU A 189 -17.22 -6.29 40.07
N GLN A 190 -17.50 -7.14 39.09
CA GLN A 190 -18.56 -6.88 38.12
C GLN A 190 -19.94 -6.82 38.77
N LYS A 191 -20.21 -7.64 39.78
CA LYS A 191 -21.46 -7.60 40.55
C LYS A 191 -21.56 -6.32 41.38
N LEU A 192 -20.50 -5.97 42.11
CA LEU A 192 -20.40 -4.71 42.86
C LEU A 192 -20.63 -3.49 41.95
N LEU A 193 -19.98 -3.46 40.80
CA LEU A 193 -20.13 -2.39 39.82
C LEU A 193 -21.53 -2.34 39.23
N ARG A 194 -22.21 -3.48 39.05
CA ARG A 194 -23.59 -3.54 38.54
C ARG A 194 -24.57 -2.90 39.52
N ASP A 195 -24.41 -3.20 40.80
CA ASP A 195 -25.32 -2.76 41.87
C ASP A 195 -25.10 -1.30 42.29
N CYS A 196 -23.94 -0.71 41.98
CA CYS A 196 -23.67 0.71 42.20
C CYS A 196 -24.43 1.60 41.21
N SER A 197 -24.89 2.78 41.65
CA SER A 197 -25.40 3.85 40.78
C SER A 197 -25.08 5.22 41.39
N GLY A 198 -24.97 6.25 40.55
CA GLY A 198 -24.52 7.58 40.98
C GLY A 198 -23.00 7.72 40.99
N SER A 199 -22.46 8.42 41.98
CA SER A 199 -21.01 8.65 42.12
C SER A 199 -20.30 7.42 42.66
N ILE A 200 -19.39 6.85 41.86
CA ILE A 200 -18.52 5.74 42.21
C ILE A 200 -17.11 6.30 42.42
N THR A 201 -16.45 5.91 43.50
CA THR A 201 -15.05 6.27 43.76
C THR A 201 -14.18 5.04 43.61
N LEU A 202 -13.18 5.10 42.73
CA LEU A 202 -12.17 4.06 42.56
C LEU A 202 -10.83 4.56 43.06
N LYS A 203 -10.13 3.77 43.88
CA LYS A 203 -8.70 3.97 44.09
C LYS A 203 -7.95 3.07 43.14
N VAL A 204 -7.06 3.65 42.34
CA VAL A 204 -6.29 2.94 41.33
C VAL A 204 -4.81 3.21 41.48
N LEU A 205 -3.99 2.18 41.26
CA LEU A 205 -2.58 2.36 40.98
C LEU A 205 -2.44 2.58 39.47
N PRO A 206 -2.04 3.79 39.03
CA PRO A 206 -1.85 4.06 37.61
C PRO A 206 -0.75 3.17 37.07
N SER A 207 -1.01 2.46 35.98
CA SER A 207 0.08 1.83 35.24
C SER A 207 0.76 2.94 34.45
N TYR A 208 1.89 3.45 34.94
CA TYR A 208 2.79 4.30 34.14
C TYR A 208 3.46 3.44 33.05
N ARG A 209 2.63 2.98 32.12
CA ARG A 209 3.04 2.71 30.76
C ARG A 209 2.17 3.65 29.95
N ASP A 210 2.78 4.71 29.44
CA ASP A 210 2.26 5.37 28.25
C ASP A 210 2.00 4.24 27.25
N THR A 211 0.75 3.80 27.16
CA THR A 211 0.34 3.00 26.03
C THR A 211 0.47 3.99 24.90
N PRO A 212 1.45 3.85 23.97
CA PRO A 212 1.58 4.79 22.89
C PRO A 212 0.19 4.89 22.26
N ALA A 213 -0.30 6.12 22.10
CA ALA A 213 -1.61 6.35 21.49
C ALA A 213 -1.67 5.47 20.24
N PRO A 214 -2.78 4.72 20.03
CA PRO A 214 -2.86 3.79 18.91
C PRO A 214 -2.43 4.54 17.64
N PRO A 215 -1.54 3.94 16.83
CA PRO A 215 -0.95 4.63 15.68
C PRO A 215 -2.09 5.19 14.83
N GLN A 216 -2.08 6.50 14.61
CA GLN A 216 -3.10 7.15 13.81
C GLN A 216 -2.91 6.70 12.36
N VAL A 217 -3.89 5.95 11.84
CA VAL A 217 -3.87 5.46 10.46
C VAL A 217 -4.65 6.43 9.60
N PHE A 218 -3.98 7.03 8.61
CA PHE A 218 -4.64 7.84 7.59
C PHE A 218 -4.61 7.11 6.25
N LEU A 219 -5.74 7.12 5.54
CA LEU A 219 -5.91 6.48 4.24
C LEU A 219 -6.27 7.50 3.17
N LYS A 220 -5.71 7.33 1.98
CA LYS A 220 -6.09 7.99 0.73
C LYS A 220 -6.82 6.99 -0.19
N PRO A 221 -8.16 7.03 -0.31
CA PRO A 221 -8.92 6.28 -1.30
C PRO A 221 -8.60 6.63 -2.76
N PHE A 222 -8.60 5.63 -3.64
CA PHE A 222 -8.48 5.78 -5.09
C PHE A 222 -9.81 5.64 -5.86
N PHE A 223 -10.94 5.71 -5.16
CA PHE A 223 -12.28 5.62 -5.73
C PHE A 223 -13.24 6.54 -4.98
N ASN A 224 -14.41 6.80 -5.57
CA ASN A 224 -15.48 7.55 -4.92
C ASN A 224 -16.42 6.58 -4.22
N TYR A 225 -16.90 6.95 -3.03
CA TYR A 225 -17.85 6.15 -2.29
C TYR A 225 -19.09 6.95 -1.93
N ASN A 226 -20.26 6.42 -2.33
CA ASN A 226 -21.56 6.96 -1.96
C ASN A 226 -22.37 5.89 -1.20
N PRO A 227 -22.59 6.06 0.12
CA PRO A 227 -23.34 5.11 0.92
C PRO A 227 -24.82 4.99 0.51
N ALA A 228 -25.41 6.04 -0.07
CA ALA A 228 -26.82 6.03 -0.47
C ALA A 228 -27.10 4.99 -1.57
N THR A 229 -26.11 4.77 -2.45
CA THR A 229 -26.18 3.80 -3.55
C THR A 229 -25.69 2.41 -3.16
N ASP A 230 -25.16 2.23 -1.96
CA ASP A 230 -24.61 0.97 -1.51
C ASP A 230 -25.70 0.10 -0.86
N ASN A 231 -25.96 -1.07 -1.43
CA ASN A 231 -26.95 -2.01 -0.92
C ASN A 231 -26.37 -2.99 0.11
N LEU A 232 -25.06 -3.03 0.28
CA LEU A 232 -24.37 -3.91 1.23
C LEU A 232 -24.08 -3.22 2.57
N ILE A 233 -24.28 -1.90 2.66
CA ILE A 233 -24.05 -1.15 3.90
C ILE A 233 -25.13 -1.51 4.94
N PRO A 234 -24.77 -1.80 6.20
CA PRO A 234 -25.75 -2.14 7.24
C PRO A 234 -26.76 -1.02 7.52
N CYS A 235 -26.31 0.24 7.47
CA CYS A 235 -27.12 1.43 7.69
C CYS A 235 -26.58 2.55 6.82
N LYS A 236 -27.40 3.07 5.90
CA LYS A 236 -26.99 4.07 4.90
C LYS A 236 -26.64 5.41 5.55
N GLU A 237 -27.36 5.75 6.61
CA GLU A 237 -27.19 6.97 7.41
C GLU A 237 -25.87 6.97 8.19
N ALA A 238 -25.36 5.79 8.54
CA ALA A 238 -24.08 5.63 9.20
C ALA A 238 -22.88 5.65 8.23
N GLY A 239 -23.12 5.66 6.93
CA GLY A 239 -22.06 5.65 5.93
C GLY A 239 -21.34 6.99 5.79
N LEU A 240 -20.02 6.95 5.64
CA LEU A 240 -19.20 8.13 5.38
C LEU A 240 -18.94 8.27 3.87
N PRO A 241 -19.56 9.23 3.17
CA PRO A 241 -19.24 9.49 1.77
C PRO A 241 -17.86 10.14 1.62
N PHE A 242 -17.11 9.73 0.61
CA PHE A 242 -15.81 10.31 0.28
C PHE A 242 -15.54 10.34 -1.22
N SER A 243 -14.69 11.28 -1.62
CA SER A 243 -14.17 11.35 -2.98
C SER A 243 -12.78 10.74 -3.08
N LYS A 244 -12.43 10.28 -4.29
CA LYS A 244 -11.08 9.85 -4.62
C LYS A 244 -10.06 10.93 -4.24
N GLY A 245 -9.01 10.54 -3.52
CA GLY A 245 -7.91 11.41 -3.09
C GLY A 245 -8.15 12.16 -1.77
N GLU A 246 -9.36 12.11 -1.21
CA GLU A 246 -9.66 12.68 0.11
C GLU A 246 -8.90 11.91 1.21
N ILE A 247 -8.45 12.57 2.28
CA ILE A 247 -7.73 11.89 3.37
C ILE A 247 -8.69 11.52 4.50
N LEU A 248 -8.68 10.24 4.88
CA LEU A 248 -9.55 9.66 5.89
C LEU A 248 -8.72 9.21 7.09
N HIS A 249 -9.14 9.58 8.31
CA HIS A 249 -8.58 9.05 9.55
C HIS A 249 -9.36 7.79 9.95
N VAL A 250 -8.70 6.64 9.93
CA VAL A 250 -9.31 5.37 10.33
C VAL A 250 -9.30 5.25 11.84
N VAL A 251 -10.49 4.99 12.40
CA VAL A 251 -10.71 4.83 13.84
C VAL A 251 -10.72 3.36 14.21
N ASN A 252 -11.35 2.50 13.40
CA ASN A 252 -11.44 1.07 13.67
C ASN A 252 -11.42 0.24 12.36
N LYS A 253 -10.64 -0.86 12.34
CA LYS A 253 -10.51 -1.84 11.25
C LYS A 253 -10.96 -3.27 11.63
N GLU A 254 -11.57 -3.45 12.80
CA GLU A 254 -11.93 -4.77 13.34
C GLU A 254 -12.92 -5.53 12.46
N ASP A 255 -13.90 -4.85 11.86
CA ASP A 255 -14.83 -5.50 10.94
C ASP A 255 -14.16 -5.70 9.56
N PRO A 256 -14.21 -6.92 9.01
CA PRO A 256 -13.51 -7.27 7.77
C PRO A 256 -14.13 -6.61 6.53
N ASN A 257 -15.37 -6.13 6.58
CA ASN A 257 -16.08 -5.52 5.45
C ASN A 257 -16.31 -4.01 5.61
N TRP A 258 -16.40 -3.52 6.84
CA TRP A 258 -16.81 -2.14 7.15
C TRP A 258 -15.90 -1.50 8.17
N TRP A 259 -15.02 -0.61 7.72
CA TRP A 259 -14.16 0.16 8.64
C TRP A 259 -14.87 1.41 9.12
N GLN A 260 -14.52 1.87 10.33
CA GLN A 260 -14.94 3.17 10.83
C GLN A 260 -13.85 4.19 10.55
N ALA A 261 -14.22 5.27 9.88
CA ALA A 261 -13.32 6.37 9.59
C ALA A 261 -14.03 7.71 9.76
N ARG A 262 -13.25 8.80 9.77
CA ARG A 262 -13.73 10.18 9.74
C ARG A 262 -12.87 11.00 8.80
N LYS A 263 -13.40 12.14 8.34
CA LYS A 263 -12.60 13.10 7.56
C LYS A 263 -11.60 13.81 8.46
N VAL A 264 -10.45 14.18 7.92
CA VAL A 264 -9.41 14.92 8.67
C VAL A 264 -9.92 16.29 9.11
N VAL A 265 -10.72 16.96 8.26
CA VAL A 265 -11.28 18.29 8.53
C VAL A 265 -12.71 18.15 9.04
N GLY A 266 -12.85 17.83 10.32
CA GLY A 266 -14.13 17.75 11.01
C GLY A 266 -15.03 16.57 10.58
N GLY A 267 -16.02 16.25 11.41
CA GLY A 267 -17.01 15.21 11.12
C GLY A 267 -17.04 14.06 12.13
N ALA A 268 -18.21 13.45 12.24
CA ALA A 268 -18.41 12.24 13.02
C ALA A 268 -17.77 11.04 12.29
N ALA A 269 -17.46 9.99 13.06
CA ALA A 269 -17.08 8.71 12.47
C ALA A 269 -18.27 8.09 11.72
N GLY A 270 -17.98 7.49 10.57
CA GLY A 270 -18.94 6.75 9.77
C GLY A 270 -18.28 5.54 9.11
N LEU A 271 -19.12 4.70 8.50
CA LEU A 271 -18.70 3.46 7.87
C LEU A 271 -18.17 3.71 6.46
N ILE A 272 -17.01 3.13 6.18
CA ILE A 272 -16.41 3.04 4.84
C ILE A 272 -16.21 1.57 4.48
N PRO A 273 -16.30 1.18 3.20
CA PRO A 273 -16.00 -0.17 2.79
C PRO A 273 -14.52 -0.49 3.09
N SER A 274 -14.27 -1.65 3.69
CA SER A 274 -12.90 -2.12 3.91
C SER A 274 -12.20 -2.38 2.58
N GLN A 275 -10.86 -2.48 2.64
CA GLN A 275 -10.08 -2.92 1.49
C GLN A 275 -10.57 -4.26 0.95
N PHE A 276 -10.81 -5.24 1.81
CA PHE A 276 -11.29 -6.57 1.44
C PHE A 276 -12.65 -6.53 0.73
N LEU A 277 -13.62 -5.75 1.24
CA LEU A 277 -14.94 -5.62 0.62
C LEU A 277 -14.85 -5.01 -0.78
N GLU A 278 -14.02 -3.98 -0.94
CA GLU A 278 -13.89 -3.28 -2.21
C GLU A 278 -13.10 -4.10 -3.25
N GLU A 279 -12.06 -4.82 -2.82
CA GLU A 279 -11.37 -5.82 -3.65
C GLU A 279 -12.35 -6.90 -4.14
N LYS A 280 -13.20 -7.41 -3.24
CA LYS A 280 -14.25 -8.37 -3.58
C LYS A 280 -15.19 -7.79 -4.64
N ARG A 281 -15.70 -6.58 -4.46
CA ARG A 281 -16.58 -5.91 -5.43
C ARG A 281 -15.93 -5.83 -6.81
N LYS A 282 -14.67 -5.41 -6.87
CA LYS A 282 -13.93 -5.24 -8.13
C LYS A 282 -13.49 -6.57 -8.77
N ALA A 283 -13.32 -7.63 -7.99
CA ALA A 283 -13.01 -8.96 -8.50
C ALA A 283 -14.22 -9.63 -9.18
N PHE A 284 -15.45 -9.33 -8.73
CA PHE A 284 -16.68 -9.91 -9.28
C PHE A 284 -17.31 -9.11 -10.43
N VAL A 285 -16.84 -7.88 -10.70
CA VAL A 285 -17.26 -7.14 -11.89
C VAL A 285 -16.59 -7.76 -13.12
N ARG A 286 -17.38 -8.41 -13.99
CA ARG A 286 -16.95 -8.63 -15.39
C ARG A 286 -16.58 -7.26 -15.95
N ARG A 287 -15.32 -7.05 -16.31
CA ARG A 287 -14.93 -5.85 -17.06
C ARG A 287 -15.66 -5.88 -18.40
N ASP A 288 -16.71 -5.09 -18.52
CA ASP A 288 -17.49 -4.99 -19.75
C ASP A 288 -16.69 -4.25 -20.84
N TRP A 289 -16.52 -4.96 -21.95
CA TRP A 289 -17.05 -4.59 -23.28
C TRP A 289 -16.47 -3.42 -24.08
N ASP A 290 -15.21 -3.01 -23.86
CA ASP A 290 -14.51 -2.07 -24.77
C ASP A 290 -13.57 -2.74 -25.79
N ALA A 291 -13.87 -4.00 -26.15
CA ALA A 291 -13.29 -4.66 -27.32
C ALA A 291 -14.31 -4.69 -28.49
N LYS A 292 -14.79 -3.52 -28.93
CA LYS A 292 -15.35 -3.43 -30.29
C LYS A 292 -14.20 -3.52 -31.28
N GLY A 293 -13.82 -4.75 -31.58
CA GLY A 293 -12.81 -5.04 -32.59
C GLY A 293 -12.18 -6.43 -32.49
N THR A 294 -12.97 -7.49 -32.29
CA THR A 294 -12.91 -8.78 -33.03
C THR A 294 -13.72 -9.85 -32.30
N GLY A 295 -14.76 -10.35 -32.97
CA GLY A 295 -15.18 -11.75 -32.92
C GLY A 295 -15.68 -12.32 -31.59
N MET A 296 -16.99 -12.25 -31.38
CA MET A 296 -17.69 -13.29 -30.64
C MET A 296 -17.56 -14.60 -31.43
N LEU A 297 -16.85 -15.60 -30.90
CA LEU A 297 -17.02 -17.02 -31.26
C LEU A 297 -16.52 -17.91 -30.13
N CYS A 298 -17.45 -18.72 -29.62
CA CYS A 298 -17.23 -19.86 -28.77
C CYS A 298 -16.24 -20.87 -29.41
N GLY A 299 -15.46 -21.56 -28.58
CA GLY A 299 -14.89 -22.87 -28.91
C GLY A 299 -13.37 -22.91 -29.03
N SER A 300 -12.77 -23.71 -28.14
CA SER A 300 -11.56 -24.53 -28.32
C SER A 300 -10.37 -23.93 -29.07
N LEU A 301 -9.21 -23.82 -28.40
CA LEU A 301 -8.04 -24.64 -28.74
C LEU A 301 -6.92 -24.43 -27.72
N THR A 302 -6.45 -25.57 -27.23
CA THR A 302 -5.29 -25.77 -26.39
C THR A 302 -4.02 -25.14 -26.98
N SER A 303 -3.39 -24.23 -26.26
CA SER A 303 -1.94 -24.01 -26.39
C SER A 303 -1.31 -24.07 -25.01
N LYS A 304 -0.56 -25.15 -24.76
CA LYS A 304 0.25 -25.38 -23.56
C LYS A 304 1.32 -24.28 -23.47
N LYS A 305 1.04 -23.19 -22.76
CA LYS A 305 2.10 -22.23 -22.38
C LYS A 305 3.04 -22.91 -21.40
N LYS A 306 4.28 -23.18 -21.85
CA LYS A 306 5.41 -23.57 -20.98
C LYS A 306 5.45 -22.65 -19.77
N LYS A 307 5.47 -23.21 -18.55
CA LYS A 307 5.84 -22.49 -17.31
C LYS A 307 7.26 -21.95 -17.49
N LYS A 308 7.41 -20.73 -18.02
CA LYS A 308 8.62 -19.95 -17.82
C LYS A 308 8.59 -19.47 -16.37
N LYS A 309 9.65 -19.75 -15.61
CA LYS A 309 9.92 -19.04 -14.35
C LYS A 309 9.94 -17.54 -14.69
N MET A 310 8.87 -16.83 -14.33
CA MET A 310 8.62 -15.46 -14.77
C MET A 310 9.22 -14.52 -13.72
N MET A 311 10.35 -13.89 -14.06
CA MET A 311 10.90 -12.78 -13.26
C MET A 311 10.07 -11.51 -13.52
N TYR A 312 9.88 -10.68 -12.50
CA TYR A 312 9.19 -9.39 -12.61
C TYR A 312 10.08 -8.42 -13.41
N ILE A 313 9.64 -8.01 -14.60
CA ILE A 313 10.33 -7.02 -15.44
C ILE A 313 9.30 -5.98 -15.90
N THR A 314 9.55 -4.71 -15.58
CA THR A 314 8.68 -3.56 -15.89
C THR A 314 8.24 -3.49 -17.36
N SER A 315 9.12 -3.91 -18.30
CA SER A 315 8.87 -3.88 -19.74
C SER A 315 7.91 -4.95 -20.27
N ARG A 316 7.57 -5.98 -19.49
CA ARG A 316 6.75 -7.14 -19.95
C ARG A 316 5.48 -7.39 -19.12
N ASN A 317 5.22 -6.58 -18.11
CA ASN A 317 4.19 -6.87 -17.10
C ASN A 317 2.87 -6.08 -17.26
N ALA A 318 2.64 -5.45 -18.42
CA ALA A 318 1.41 -4.70 -18.73
C ALA A 318 0.10 -5.49 -18.52
N GLU A 319 0.16 -6.82 -18.52
CA GLU A 319 -0.98 -7.69 -18.21
C GLU A 319 -1.21 -7.85 -16.70
N PHE A 320 -0.15 -7.92 -15.89
CA PHE A 320 -0.23 -7.98 -14.42
C PHE A 320 -0.69 -6.65 -13.83
N ASP A 321 -0.20 -5.54 -14.36
CA ASP A 321 -0.58 -4.19 -13.91
C ASP A 321 -2.08 -3.92 -14.08
N ARG A 322 -2.73 -4.58 -15.04
CA ARG A 322 -4.18 -4.48 -15.23
C ARG A 322 -4.98 -5.05 -14.05
N TYR A 323 -4.35 -5.86 -13.21
CA TYR A 323 -4.93 -6.52 -12.04
C TYR A 323 -4.45 -5.91 -10.71
N GLU A 324 -3.57 -4.91 -10.73
CA GLU A 324 -3.20 -4.17 -9.52
C GLU A 324 -4.38 -3.28 -9.09
N LEU A 325 -5.07 -3.67 -8.01
CA LEU A 325 -6.20 -2.94 -7.46
C LEU A 325 -5.73 -2.09 -6.28
N GLN A 326 -5.21 -0.89 -6.56
CA GLN A 326 -4.95 0.06 -5.47
C GLN A 326 -6.28 0.68 -5.01
N ILE A 327 -6.78 0.26 -3.85
CA ILE A 327 -8.05 0.74 -3.26
C ILE A 327 -7.81 1.94 -2.33
N TYR A 328 -6.94 1.73 -1.34
CA TYR A 328 -6.49 2.71 -0.37
C TYR A 328 -4.98 2.74 -0.36
N GLU A 329 -4.41 3.89 0.00
CA GLU A 329 -2.99 4.02 0.35
C GLU A 329 -2.88 4.59 1.75
N GLU A 330 -2.07 3.96 2.59
CA GLU A 330 -1.77 4.50 3.91
C GLU A 330 -0.78 5.66 3.77
N VAL A 331 -1.13 6.79 4.37
CA VAL A 331 -0.38 8.05 4.21
C VAL A 331 0.00 8.66 5.56
N ALA A 332 1.13 9.34 5.59
CA ALA A 332 1.60 10.16 6.70
C ALA A 332 1.62 11.63 6.31
N ARG A 333 1.28 12.51 7.25
CA ARG A 333 1.37 13.96 7.07
C ARG A 333 2.77 14.43 7.45
N MET A 334 3.50 14.95 6.46
CA MET A 334 4.84 15.49 6.63
C MET A 334 4.80 17.03 6.63
N PRO A 335 5.71 17.69 7.37
CA PRO A 335 5.92 19.13 7.23
C PRO A 335 6.30 19.47 5.77
N PRO A 336 6.20 20.74 5.35
CA PRO A 336 6.58 21.13 4.00
C PRO A 336 8.02 20.71 3.68
N PHE A 337 8.24 20.07 2.54
CA PHE A 337 9.54 19.58 2.12
C PHE A 337 9.68 19.58 0.59
N GLN A 338 10.91 19.67 0.10
CA GLN A 338 11.18 19.63 -1.32
C GLN A 338 11.11 18.20 -1.86
N ARG A 339 10.28 17.99 -2.89
CA ARG A 339 10.25 16.72 -3.64
C ARG A 339 11.53 16.54 -4.43
N LYS A 340 12.08 15.33 -4.42
CA LYS A 340 13.29 15.01 -5.21
C LYS A 340 12.98 14.98 -6.70
N THR A 341 11.80 14.50 -7.10
CA THR A 341 11.40 14.43 -8.51
C THR A 341 10.02 15.03 -8.77
N LEU A 342 9.89 15.72 -9.91
CA LEU A 342 8.63 16.19 -10.48
C LEU A 342 8.38 15.43 -11.77
N VAL A 343 7.38 14.56 -11.80
CA VAL A 343 7.15 13.63 -12.92
C VAL A 343 5.95 14.09 -13.73
N LEU A 344 6.19 14.43 -15.00
CA LEU A 344 5.17 14.83 -15.96
C LEU A 344 4.75 13.62 -16.80
N ILE A 345 3.51 13.19 -16.63
CA ILE A 345 2.93 12.04 -17.35
C ILE A 345 1.83 12.54 -18.28
N GLY A 346 1.74 11.99 -19.48
CA GLY A 346 0.77 12.46 -20.47
C GLY A 346 1.00 11.87 -21.85
N ALA A 347 0.03 12.05 -22.74
CA ALA A 347 0.14 11.58 -24.11
C ALA A 347 1.28 12.28 -24.87
N GLN A 348 1.75 11.63 -25.94
CA GLN A 348 2.71 12.28 -26.83
C GLN A 348 2.06 13.50 -27.50
N GLY A 349 2.80 14.62 -27.55
CA GLY A 349 2.30 15.87 -28.14
C GLY A 349 1.45 16.73 -27.20
N VAL A 350 1.15 16.30 -25.98
CA VAL A 350 0.29 17.04 -25.04
C VAL A 350 0.94 18.27 -24.39
N GLY A 351 2.21 18.58 -24.70
CA GLY A 351 2.90 19.78 -24.19
C GLY A 351 3.79 19.59 -22.95
N ARG A 352 4.03 18.34 -22.50
CA ARG A 352 4.91 18.04 -21.34
C ARG A 352 6.29 18.70 -21.43
N ARG A 353 6.96 18.55 -22.58
CA ARG A 353 8.29 19.14 -22.83
C ARG A 353 8.29 20.67 -22.72
N SER A 354 7.24 21.33 -23.22
CA SER A 354 7.11 22.79 -23.16
C SER A 354 6.97 23.27 -21.72
N LEU A 355 6.11 22.61 -20.93
CA LEU A 355 5.94 22.91 -19.50
C LEU A 355 7.24 22.68 -18.71
N LYS A 356 7.90 21.53 -18.94
CA LYS A 356 9.19 21.20 -18.34
C LYS A 356 10.24 22.27 -18.61
N ASN A 357 10.45 22.61 -19.88
CA ASN A 357 11.49 23.56 -20.27
C ASN A 357 11.24 24.95 -19.67
N ARG A 358 9.97 25.37 -19.64
CA ARG A 358 9.59 26.66 -19.04
C ARG A 358 9.86 26.71 -17.54
N LEU A 359 9.60 25.63 -16.79
CA LEU A 359 9.94 25.54 -15.36
C LEU A 359 11.46 25.67 -15.13
N ILE A 360 12.25 24.97 -15.93
CA ILE A 360 13.73 24.97 -15.82
C ILE A 360 14.28 26.36 -16.13
N VAL A 361 13.83 27.01 -17.20
CA VAL A 361 14.29 28.35 -17.58
C VAL A 361 13.92 29.39 -16.52
N MET A 362 12.73 29.28 -15.94
CA MET A 362 12.26 30.21 -14.93
C MET A 362 13.00 30.06 -13.59
N ASN A 363 13.40 28.85 -13.21
CA ASN A 363 14.20 28.64 -12.01
C ASN A 363 15.26 27.52 -12.15
N PRO A 364 16.41 27.83 -12.79
CA PRO A 364 17.45 26.84 -13.08
C PRO A 364 18.21 26.37 -11.83
N LEU A 365 18.15 27.14 -10.75
CA LEU A 365 18.73 26.78 -9.46
C LEU A 365 17.87 25.79 -8.67
N ARG A 366 16.55 25.76 -8.90
CA ARG A 366 15.63 24.82 -8.24
C ARG A 366 15.37 23.56 -9.06
N TYR A 367 15.33 23.69 -10.38
CA TYR A 367 14.94 22.60 -11.26
C TYR A 367 16.09 22.13 -12.15
N GLY A 368 16.20 20.83 -12.31
CA GLY A 368 17.08 20.19 -13.28
C GLY A 368 16.34 19.13 -14.09
N THR A 369 16.97 18.61 -15.14
CA THR A 369 16.46 17.47 -15.90
C THR A 369 17.63 16.58 -16.31
N THR A 370 17.35 15.33 -16.61
CA THR A 370 18.34 14.36 -17.06
C THR A 370 18.65 14.54 -18.55
N VAL A 371 19.90 14.29 -18.94
CA VAL A 371 20.27 14.16 -20.35
C VAL A 371 20.05 12.70 -20.78
N PRO A 372 19.20 12.43 -21.79
CA PRO A 372 18.96 11.06 -22.25
C PRO A 372 20.18 10.47 -22.94
N PHE A 373 20.34 9.16 -22.84
CA PHE A 373 21.38 8.39 -23.51
C PHE A 373 20.86 7.84 -24.84
N THR A 374 21.74 7.71 -25.83
CA THR A 374 21.42 7.08 -27.11
C THR A 374 22.57 6.27 -27.68
N SER A 375 22.24 5.19 -28.39
CA SER A 375 23.20 4.42 -29.19
C SER A 375 23.47 5.02 -30.57
N ARG A 376 22.76 6.09 -30.95
CA ARG A 376 22.93 6.76 -32.25
C ARG A 376 24.29 7.46 -32.30
N ARG A 377 24.90 7.56 -33.48
CA ARG A 377 26.10 8.39 -33.67
C ARG A 377 25.75 9.89 -33.56
N PRO A 378 26.62 10.72 -32.93
CA PRO A 378 26.44 12.17 -32.88
C PRO A 378 26.47 12.76 -34.29
N ARG A 379 25.64 13.79 -34.54
CA ARG A 379 25.71 14.63 -35.74
C ARG A 379 26.82 15.67 -35.58
N GLU A 380 27.26 16.30 -36.67
CA GLU A 380 28.36 17.29 -36.67
C GLU A 380 28.17 18.44 -35.67
N GLU A 381 26.92 18.83 -35.42
CA GLU A 381 26.58 19.94 -34.52
C GLU A 381 26.20 19.50 -33.10
N GLU A 382 26.15 18.20 -32.84
CA GLU A 382 25.76 17.66 -31.54
C GLU A 382 26.98 17.43 -30.64
N LYS A 383 26.94 17.99 -29.43
CA LYS A 383 27.94 17.74 -28.40
C LYS A 383 27.44 16.71 -27.40
N ASP A 384 28.33 15.80 -27.02
CA ASP A 384 28.07 14.80 -25.99
C ASP A 384 27.76 15.48 -24.65
N GLY A 385 26.78 14.93 -23.93
CA GLY A 385 26.33 15.45 -22.64
C GLY A 385 25.47 16.71 -22.69
N GLN A 386 25.17 17.26 -23.88
CA GLN A 386 24.32 18.44 -24.01
C GLN A 386 22.85 18.07 -24.26
N ASN A 387 22.56 17.52 -25.44
CA ASN A 387 21.21 17.06 -25.80
C ASN A 387 21.05 15.55 -25.59
N TYR A 388 22.13 14.81 -25.79
CA TYR A 388 22.21 13.37 -25.62
C TYR A 388 23.59 13.00 -25.08
N CYS A 389 23.64 11.93 -24.30
CA CYS A 389 24.87 11.19 -24.02
C CYS A 389 24.99 10.04 -25.03
N PHE A 390 26.04 10.05 -25.83
CA PHE A 390 26.25 9.08 -26.89
C PHE A 390 27.08 7.89 -26.37
N VAL A 391 26.48 6.70 -26.39
CA VAL A 391 27.11 5.46 -25.91
C VAL A 391 27.05 4.39 -26.98
N THR A 392 27.84 3.32 -26.86
CA THR A 392 27.72 2.20 -27.79
C THR A 392 26.42 1.44 -27.54
N ARG A 393 25.89 0.77 -28.58
CA ARG A 393 24.71 -0.08 -28.42
C ARG A 393 24.96 -1.23 -27.43
N GLU A 394 26.15 -1.82 -27.49
CA GLU A 394 26.56 -2.94 -26.63
C GLU A 394 26.58 -2.54 -25.15
N ASP A 395 27.17 -1.37 -24.83
CA ASP A 395 27.18 -0.84 -23.46
C ASP A 395 25.75 -0.53 -22.99
N MET A 396 24.95 0.10 -23.85
CA MET A 396 23.57 0.43 -23.51
C MET A 396 22.73 -0.82 -23.25
N GLU A 397 22.88 -1.89 -24.05
CA GLU A 397 22.18 -3.16 -23.84
C GLU A 397 22.62 -3.87 -22.55
N LYS A 398 23.92 -3.79 -22.22
CA LYS A 398 24.47 -4.30 -20.95
C LYS A 398 23.84 -3.56 -19.76
N ASP A 399 23.88 -2.24 -19.77
CA ASP A 399 23.31 -1.38 -18.73
C ASP A 399 21.79 -1.60 -18.55
N ILE A 400 21.06 -1.81 -19.66
CA ILE A 400 19.62 -2.15 -19.65
C ILE A 400 19.40 -3.50 -18.95
N LYS A 401 20.23 -4.50 -19.25
CA LYS A 401 20.16 -5.83 -18.61
C LYS A 401 20.45 -5.76 -17.11
N GLU A 402 21.30 -4.82 -16.70
CA GLU A 402 21.64 -4.53 -15.30
C GLU A 402 20.59 -3.61 -14.62
N SER A 403 19.47 -3.29 -15.29
CA SER A 403 18.38 -2.46 -14.74
C SER A 403 18.81 -1.04 -14.33
N ARG A 404 19.82 -0.46 -15.01
CA ARG A 404 20.31 0.91 -14.73
C ARG A 404 19.53 2.01 -15.45
N TYR A 405 18.62 1.63 -16.32
CA TYR A 405 17.74 2.54 -17.06
C TYR A 405 16.35 2.57 -16.43
N LEU A 406 15.86 3.78 -16.17
CA LEU A 406 14.48 4.02 -15.74
C LEU A 406 13.51 3.62 -16.86
N GLU A 407 13.79 4.10 -18.06
CA GLU A 407 13.06 3.77 -19.28
C GLU A 407 14.01 3.69 -20.45
N HIS A 408 13.70 2.82 -21.40
CA HIS A 408 14.43 2.68 -22.65
C HIS A 408 13.48 2.27 -23.78
N GLY A 409 13.85 2.62 -25.00
CA GLY A 409 13.09 2.30 -26.21
C GLY A 409 13.99 2.32 -27.44
N GLU A 410 13.50 1.72 -28.51
CA GLU A 410 14.19 1.71 -29.80
C GLU A 410 13.43 2.59 -30.79
N TYR A 411 14.17 3.46 -31.49
CA TYR A 411 13.65 4.33 -32.52
C TYR A 411 14.65 4.42 -33.67
N ASP A 412 14.20 4.13 -34.89
CA ASP A 412 15.02 4.16 -36.10
C ASP A 412 16.32 3.32 -35.95
N GLY A 413 16.18 2.10 -35.41
CA GLY A 413 17.30 1.16 -35.18
C GLY A 413 18.28 1.56 -34.08
N ASN A 414 18.03 2.66 -33.37
CA ASN A 414 18.89 3.16 -32.29
C ASN A 414 18.15 3.10 -30.96
N LEU A 415 18.89 2.79 -29.89
CA LEU A 415 18.38 2.78 -28.53
C LEU A 415 18.40 4.20 -27.95
N TYR A 416 17.41 4.50 -27.13
CA TYR A 416 17.27 5.73 -26.35
C TYR A 416 16.80 5.38 -24.95
N GLY A 417 17.26 6.12 -23.94
CA GLY A 417 16.84 5.84 -22.57
C GLY A 417 17.31 6.88 -21.55
N THR A 418 16.70 6.84 -20.38
CA THR A 418 17.05 7.70 -19.24
C THR A 418 17.65 6.83 -18.14
N LYS A 419 18.88 7.11 -17.72
CA LYS A 419 19.54 6.39 -16.62
C LYS A 419 19.00 6.84 -15.27
N ILE A 420 18.98 5.91 -14.31
CA ILE A 420 18.60 6.20 -12.92
C ILE A 420 19.63 7.12 -12.27
N ASP A 421 20.93 6.85 -12.47
CA ASP A 421 22.03 7.65 -11.89
C ASP A 421 21.94 9.15 -12.27
N SER A 422 21.51 9.46 -13.48
CA SER A 422 21.30 10.85 -13.91
C SER A 422 20.25 11.59 -13.08
N ILE A 423 19.27 10.87 -12.54
CA ILE A 423 18.27 11.43 -11.61
C ILE A 423 18.95 11.77 -10.29
N HIS A 424 19.80 10.85 -9.78
CA HIS A 424 20.55 11.07 -8.55
C HIS A 424 21.52 12.23 -8.65
N GLU A 425 22.20 12.41 -9.79
CA GLU A 425 23.08 13.56 -10.04
C GLU A 425 22.34 14.89 -9.89
N VAL A 426 21.14 15.00 -10.47
CA VAL A 426 20.31 16.22 -10.35
C VAL A 426 19.87 16.46 -8.91
N VAL A 427 19.46 15.40 -8.20
CA VAL A 427 19.03 15.47 -6.80
C VAL A 427 20.19 15.81 -5.87
N ALA A 428 21.38 15.24 -6.10
CA ALA A 428 22.59 15.52 -5.35
C ALA A 428 23.07 16.97 -5.52
N ALA A 429 22.79 17.59 -6.67
CA ALA A 429 23.00 19.01 -6.90
C ALA A 429 21.97 19.92 -6.17
N GLY A 430 21.09 19.36 -5.31
CA GLY A 430 20.08 20.10 -4.55
C GLY A 430 18.86 20.54 -5.37
N ARG A 431 18.69 20.02 -6.59
CA ARG A 431 17.61 20.40 -7.51
C ARG A 431 16.53 19.34 -7.55
N THR A 432 15.28 19.76 -7.75
CA THR A 432 14.19 18.84 -8.09
C THR A 432 14.34 18.41 -9.54
N CYS A 433 14.46 17.11 -9.77
CA CYS A 433 14.61 16.55 -11.12
C CYS A 433 13.24 16.46 -11.81
N ILE A 434 13.07 17.23 -12.89
CA ILE A 434 11.86 17.18 -13.73
C ILE A 434 12.02 16.09 -14.79
N LEU A 435 11.12 15.11 -14.74
CA LEU A 435 11.10 13.94 -15.60
C LEU A 435 9.88 14.00 -16.53
N ASP A 436 10.12 13.81 -17.84
CA ASP A 436 9.09 13.71 -18.88
C ASP A 436 9.12 12.29 -19.45
N VAL A 437 8.53 11.34 -18.72
CA VAL A 437 8.72 9.89 -18.92
C VAL A 437 7.40 9.18 -19.25
N ASN A 438 7.47 7.93 -19.68
CA ASN A 438 6.30 7.08 -19.90
C ASN A 438 5.62 6.71 -18.55
N PRO A 439 4.28 6.60 -18.48
CA PRO A 439 3.57 6.11 -17.29
C PRO A 439 4.15 4.83 -16.66
N GLN A 440 4.74 3.92 -17.44
CA GLN A 440 5.36 2.70 -16.91
C GLN A 440 6.52 2.96 -15.94
N ALA A 441 7.24 4.09 -16.11
CA ALA A 441 8.33 4.49 -15.25
C ALA A 441 7.89 4.75 -13.79
N LEU A 442 6.61 5.04 -13.57
CA LEU A 442 6.05 5.32 -12.24
C LEU A 442 6.21 4.16 -11.26
N LYS A 443 6.30 2.91 -11.74
CA LYS A 443 6.52 1.75 -10.87
C LYS A 443 7.89 1.72 -10.23
N VAL A 444 8.88 2.30 -10.92
CA VAL A 444 10.25 2.44 -10.41
C VAL A 444 10.34 3.72 -9.58
N LEU A 445 9.68 4.79 -10.02
CA LEU A 445 9.76 6.10 -9.36
C LEU A 445 8.95 6.22 -8.07
N LYS A 446 7.87 5.46 -7.87
CA LYS A 446 6.98 5.61 -6.69
C LYS A 446 7.58 4.98 -5.43
N THR A 447 8.73 5.49 -4.99
CA THR A 447 9.48 5.00 -3.82
C THR A 447 10.01 6.16 -2.98
N ALA A 448 10.44 5.85 -1.76
CA ALA A 448 11.11 6.79 -0.84
C ALA A 448 12.43 7.36 -1.42
N GLU A 449 13.00 6.67 -2.39
CA GLU A 449 14.23 7.08 -3.06
C GLU A 449 14.03 8.34 -3.90
N PHE A 450 12.97 8.35 -4.73
CA PHE A 450 12.69 9.43 -5.68
C PHE A 450 11.61 10.42 -5.22
N VAL A 451 10.82 10.05 -4.20
CA VAL A 451 9.76 10.85 -3.57
C VAL A 451 9.00 11.71 -4.61
N PRO A 452 8.39 11.09 -5.63
CA PRO A 452 7.87 11.82 -6.78
C PRO A 452 6.65 12.66 -6.40
N PHE A 453 6.51 13.78 -7.12
CA PHE A 453 5.23 14.46 -7.29
C PHE A 453 4.78 14.26 -8.75
N VAL A 454 3.70 13.52 -8.93
CA VAL A 454 3.27 13.05 -10.25
C VAL A 454 2.14 13.93 -10.78
N VAL A 455 2.43 14.67 -11.85
CA VAL A 455 1.45 15.53 -12.52
C VAL A 455 1.06 14.92 -13.86
N PHE A 456 -0.22 14.58 -14.00
CA PHE A 456 -0.79 14.14 -15.26
C PHE A 456 -1.25 15.33 -16.09
N ILE A 457 -0.62 15.52 -17.25
CA ILE A 457 -1.00 16.49 -18.27
C ILE A 457 -1.97 15.81 -19.23
N ALA A 458 -3.25 16.10 -19.04
CA ALA A 458 -4.31 15.59 -19.86
C ALA A 458 -4.46 16.36 -21.16
N ALA A 459 -4.70 15.64 -22.25
CA ALA A 459 -5.14 16.25 -23.49
C ALA A 459 -6.51 16.94 -23.29
N PRO A 460 -6.71 18.12 -23.88
CA PRO A 460 -8.03 18.73 -23.97
C PRO A 460 -8.90 17.96 -24.97
N GLU A 461 -10.13 18.44 -25.19
CA GLU A 461 -11.01 17.89 -26.23
C GLU A 461 -10.38 18.03 -27.63
N LEU A 462 -10.78 17.16 -28.55
CA LEU A 462 -10.16 17.06 -29.88
C LEU A 462 -10.19 18.39 -30.65
N ASP A 463 -11.33 19.08 -30.63
CA ASP A 463 -11.49 20.37 -31.31
C ASP A 463 -10.56 21.43 -30.71
N THR A 464 -10.49 21.54 -29.38
CA THR A 464 -9.57 22.44 -28.69
C THR A 464 -8.11 22.12 -28.99
N LEU A 465 -7.74 20.83 -28.98
CA LEU A 465 -6.38 20.40 -29.30
C LEU A 465 -5.99 20.78 -30.74
N ARG A 466 -6.94 20.66 -31.67
CA ARG A 466 -6.76 21.06 -33.06
C ARG A 466 -6.55 22.56 -33.21
N ASP A 467 -7.36 23.36 -32.54
CA ASP A 467 -7.27 24.81 -32.59
C ASP A 467 -5.95 25.31 -31.99
N MET A 468 -5.53 24.72 -30.87
CA MET A 468 -4.22 24.97 -30.29
C MET A 468 -3.08 24.61 -31.24
N HIS A 469 -3.13 23.42 -31.86
CA HIS A 469 -2.09 23.00 -32.81
C HIS A 469 -2.03 23.95 -34.01
N LYS A 470 -3.18 24.36 -34.55
CA LYS A 470 -3.26 25.33 -35.63
C LYS A 470 -2.64 26.67 -35.24
N ALA A 471 -2.96 27.18 -34.05
CA ALA A 471 -2.37 28.44 -33.57
C ALA A 471 -0.84 28.37 -33.42
N VAL A 472 -0.30 27.23 -32.95
CA VAL A 472 1.16 27.03 -32.83
C VAL A 472 1.85 26.95 -34.20
N VAL A 473 1.19 26.35 -35.19
CA VAL A 473 1.66 26.31 -36.58
C VAL A 473 1.61 27.71 -37.19
N ASP A 474 0.49 28.43 -37.05
CA ASP A 474 0.29 29.78 -37.59
C ASP A 474 1.28 30.78 -36.99
N ALA A 475 1.64 30.59 -35.71
CA ALA A 475 2.67 31.38 -35.03
C ALA A 475 4.11 30.98 -35.41
N GLY A 476 4.32 29.94 -36.22
CA GLY A 476 5.63 29.48 -36.66
C GLY A 476 6.46 28.77 -35.58
N LEU A 477 5.85 28.40 -34.45
CA LEU A 477 6.55 27.70 -33.35
C LEU A 477 6.80 26.21 -33.66
N THR A 478 6.07 25.62 -34.61
CA THR A 478 6.29 24.25 -35.09
C THR A 478 6.13 24.18 -36.59
N THR A 479 7.02 23.45 -37.25
CA THR A 479 6.93 23.12 -38.69
C THR A 479 6.22 21.79 -38.94
N LYS A 480 5.97 21.01 -37.88
CA LYS A 480 5.34 19.69 -37.98
C LYS A 480 3.82 19.84 -37.99
N LEU A 481 3.20 19.60 -39.13
CA LEU A 481 1.76 19.47 -39.27
C LEU A 481 1.31 18.10 -38.77
N LEU A 482 0.64 18.06 -37.61
CA LEU A 482 -0.06 16.87 -37.14
C LEU A 482 -1.35 16.65 -37.95
N THR A 483 -1.63 15.40 -38.30
CA THR A 483 -2.90 15.02 -38.93
C THR A 483 -4.02 14.92 -37.89
N GLU A 484 -5.28 15.04 -38.32
CA GLU A 484 -6.45 14.75 -37.47
C GLU A 484 -6.34 13.40 -36.75
N ASN A 485 -5.80 12.38 -37.42
CA ASN A 485 -5.59 11.06 -36.84
C ASN A 485 -4.54 11.09 -35.72
N ASP A 486 -3.52 11.92 -35.81
CA ASP A 486 -2.51 12.06 -34.76
C ASP A 486 -3.06 12.78 -33.54
N LEU A 487 -3.87 13.82 -33.74
CA LEU A 487 -4.55 14.54 -32.65
C LEU A 487 -5.52 13.61 -31.92
N LYS A 488 -6.31 12.82 -32.67
CA LYS A 488 -7.20 11.81 -32.09
C LYS A 488 -6.44 10.77 -31.28
N LYS A 489 -5.30 10.27 -31.79
CA LYS A 489 -4.42 9.36 -31.03
C LYS A 489 -3.94 9.98 -29.72
N THR A 490 -3.59 11.27 -29.70
CA THR A 490 -3.19 11.96 -28.46
C THR A 490 -4.32 12.00 -27.44
N VAL A 491 -5.55 12.29 -27.86
CA VAL A 491 -6.74 12.29 -26.98
C VAL A 491 -7.05 10.88 -26.45
N ASP A 492 -7.08 9.89 -27.34
CA ASP A 492 -7.34 8.49 -26.99
C ASP A 492 -6.27 7.94 -26.02
N GLU A 493 -5.00 8.27 -26.28
CA GLU A 493 -3.88 7.90 -25.43
C GLU A 493 -3.97 8.56 -24.05
N SER A 494 -4.29 9.85 -24.00
CA SER A 494 -4.51 10.59 -22.74
C SER A 494 -5.61 9.93 -21.91
N ALA A 495 -6.74 9.58 -22.52
CA ALA A 495 -7.82 8.88 -21.85
C ALA A 495 -7.41 7.47 -21.36
N ARG A 496 -6.57 6.75 -22.13
CA ARG A 496 -6.03 5.44 -21.76
C ARG A 496 -5.09 5.54 -20.55
N ILE A 497 -4.15 6.49 -20.58
CA ILE A 497 -3.22 6.75 -19.47
C ILE A 497 -3.99 7.12 -18.21
N ARG A 498 -4.98 8.01 -18.30
CA ARG A 498 -5.83 8.38 -17.16
C ARG A 498 -6.51 7.16 -16.54
N ARG A 499 -7.11 6.28 -17.36
CA ARG A 499 -7.78 5.07 -16.88
C ARG A 499 -6.82 4.10 -16.20
N GLY A 500 -5.62 3.89 -16.76
CA GLY A 500 -4.65 2.94 -16.24
C GLY A 500 -3.87 3.43 -15.02
N TYR A 501 -3.54 4.72 -14.95
CA TYR A 501 -2.53 5.25 -14.02
C TYR A 501 -3.06 6.31 -13.07
N SER A 502 -4.35 6.63 -13.07
CA SER A 502 -4.86 7.74 -12.24
C SER A 502 -4.69 7.56 -10.72
N HIS A 503 -4.33 6.38 -10.23
CA HIS A 503 -3.99 6.15 -8.82
C HIS A 503 -2.57 6.61 -8.48
N TYR A 504 -1.69 6.79 -9.47
CA TYR A 504 -0.36 7.36 -9.27
C TYR A 504 -0.34 8.89 -9.26
N PHE A 505 -1.39 9.56 -9.74
CA PHE A 505 -1.35 11.01 -9.95
C PHE A 505 -1.63 11.77 -8.65
N ASP A 506 -0.79 12.75 -8.36
CA ASP A 506 -1.03 13.73 -7.31
C ASP A 506 -1.88 14.90 -7.84
N LEU A 507 -1.67 15.27 -9.11
CA LEU A 507 -2.39 16.36 -9.77
C LEU A 507 -2.74 15.99 -11.21
N THR A 508 -3.88 16.47 -11.70
CA THR A 508 -4.25 16.41 -13.12
C THR A 508 -4.49 17.82 -13.63
N ILE A 509 -3.80 18.18 -14.71
CA ILE A 509 -3.94 19.46 -15.41
C ILE A 509 -4.44 19.17 -16.83
N VAL A 510 -5.54 19.79 -17.25
CA VAL A 510 -5.96 19.75 -18.65
C VAL A 510 -5.22 20.85 -19.40
N ASN A 511 -4.44 20.48 -20.42
CA ASN A 511 -3.67 21.46 -21.18
C ASN A 511 -4.48 21.98 -22.39
N ASP A 512 -5.52 22.76 -22.11
CA ASP A 512 -6.31 23.52 -23.10
C ASP A 512 -5.70 24.90 -23.41
N ASN A 513 -4.79 25.37 -22.56
CA ASN A 513 -4.00 26.58 -22.75
C ASN A 513 -2.65 26.42 -22.03
N LEU A 514 -1.55 26.62 -22.76
CA LEU A 514 -0.21 26.36 -22.24
C LEU A 514 0.19 27.29 -21.09
N ASP A 515 -0.24 28.55 -21.11
CA ASP A 515 0.05 29.52 -20.05
C ASP A 515 -0.70 29.18 -18.76
N ARG A 516 -2.01 28.91 -18.86
CA ARG A 516 -2.82 28.50 -17.69
C ARG A 516 -2.35 27.18 -17.10
N ALA A 517 -2.03 26.20 -17.95
CA ALA A 517 -1.48 24.92 -17.50
C ALA A 517 -0.13 25.11 -16.80
N PHE A 518 0.70 26.04 -17.27
CA PHE A 518 1.97 26.38 -16.63
C PHE A 518 1.77 27.07 -15.28
N GLU A 519 0.85 28.02 -15.17
CA GLU A 519 0.51 28.69 -13.91
C GLU A 519 0.01 27.69 -12.87
N GLN A 520 -0.87 26.77 -13.25
CA GLN A 520 -1.35 25.71 -12.36
C GLN A 520 -0.22 24.78 -11.90
N LEU A 521 0.68 24.40 -12.82
CA LEU A 521 1.83 23.56 -12.50
C LEU A 521 2.79 24.26 -11.54
N LEU A 522 3.02 25.57 -11.76
CA LEU A 522 3.88 26.38 -10.91
C LEU A 522 3.29 26.56 -9.51
N ASP A 523 2.02 26.94 -9.41
CA ASP A 523 1.31 27.08 -8.13
C ASP A 523 1.35 25.77 -7.33
N ALA A 524 1.08 24.64 -7.99
CA ALA A 524 1.19 23.33 -7.35
C ALA A 524 2.61 23.03 -6.86
N ALA A 525 3.64 23.36 -7.66
CA ALA A 525 5.03 23.17 -7.28
C ALA A 525 5.45 24.05 -6.09
N GLU A 526 5.00 25.32 -6.04
CA GLU A 526 5.28 26.23 -4.93
C GLU A 526 4.59 25.79 -3.63
N ARG A 527 3.34 25.28 -3.69
CA ARG A 527 2.62 24.79 -2.51
C ARG A 527 3.34 23.65 -1.80
N LEU A 528 4.08 22.82 -2.51
CA LEU A 528 4.88 21.75 -1.89
C LEU A 528 5.89 22.30 -0.86
N PHE A 529 6.38 23.52 -1.04
CA PHE A 529 7.35 24.13 -0.13
C PHE A 529 6.72 24.80 1.09
N VAL A 530 5.43 25.11 1.04
CA VAL A 530 4.76 25.93 2.06
C VAL A 530 3.73 25.12 2.85
N GLU A 531 3.08 24.16 2.20
CA GLU A 531 2.00 23.38 2.78
C GLU A 531 2.48 22.00 3.26
N PRO A 532 1.95 21.48 4.38
CA PRO A 532 2.16 20.11 4.78
C PRO A 532 1.68 19.12 3.72
N GLN A 533 2.41 18.04 3.52
CA GLN A 533 2.16 17.09 2.44
C GLN A 533 1.75 15.73 2.97
N TRP A 534 0.82 15.07 2.28
CA TRP A 534 0.51 13.67 2.52
C TRP A 534 1.35 12.80 1.58
N VAL A 535 2.11 11.86 2.15
CA VAL A 535 2.95 10.91 1.43
C VAL A 535 2.66 9.49 1.90
N PRO A 536 2.89 8.47 1.06
CA PRO A 536 2.84 7.08 1.51
C PRO A 536 3.64 6.84 2.79
N VAL A 537 3.09 6.08 3.72
CA VAL A 537 3.76 5.70 4.99
C VAL A 537 5.12 5.03 4.72
N SER A 538 5.22 4.23 3.66
CA SER A 538 6.45 3.56 3.22
C SER A 538 7.57 4.49 2.77
N TRP A 539 7.33 5.80 2.67
CA TRP A 539 8.36 6.79 2.38
C TRP A 539 8.93 7.44 3.65
N VAL A 540 8.32 7.17 4.80
CA VAL A 540 8.66 7.78 6.08
C VAL A 540 9.21 6.74 7.06
N TYR A 541 8.61 5.55 7.08
CA TYR A 541 8.91 4.48 8.04
C TYR A 541 9.61 3.29 7.39
#